data_AF-A0A6I6MIH5-F1
#
_entry.id   AF-A0A6I6MIH5-F1
#
_cell.length_a   1.000
_cell.length_b   1.000
_cell.length_c   1.000
_cell.angle_alpha   90.00
_cell.angle_beta   90.00
_cell.angle_gamma   90.00
#
_symmetry.space_group_name_H-M   'P 1'
#
loop_
_entity.id
_entity.type
_entity.pdbx_description
1 polymer ?
#
loop_
_entity_poly.entity_id
_entity_poly.type
_entity_poly.pdbx_seq_one_letter_code
_entity_poly.pdbx_strand_id
1 'polypeptide(L)'
;MDTGTQPIDLARLDDALFDRLYKGRIEPCFASNEEGRLGAVKQFKQRLLIGGGIVLAIIVLASMFWDLGGGVTLGLMTAVFAGIVAYQPLAKLGHKLKQEYCTAIAQAMGATFKIGAFDPPAFARLKGLRLVPGYARSSFEDLFSGAHKGARYELYEAHLEQRTTDSKGRTRYSTVFRGQLIRMHFPREFLGVTIVRRDAGVFNVFGGGELDGRKLERVRLVASEFEKAFEVWGTDQVEARYLLHPVMMERLIELEKGLHGKRLRCGFENGDLLVAVEGGNLFEPGDLFKPLVDPARARRIINEIAGVVKVMDQVVTAQSARPPTS
;
A
#
# COMPACT_ATOMS: atom_id res chain seq x y z
N MET A 1 39.26 6.29 -1.45
CA MET A 1 38.43 6.98 -2.45
C MET A 1 36.99 6.72 -2.08
N ASP A 2 36.36 7.75 -1.53
CA ASP A 2 35.10 7.69 -0.83
C ASP A 2 33.96 7.61 -1.86
N THR A 3 33.54 6.40 -2.24
CA THR A 3 32.31 6.18 -3.02
C THR A 3 31.12 6.32 -2.09
N GLY A 4 30.89 7.53 -1.60
CA GLY A 4 29.60 7.94 -1.05
C GLY A 4 28.55 7.64 -2.10
N THR A 5 27.79 6.56 -1.89
CA THR A 5 26.76 6.13 -2.82
C THR A 5 25.70 7.22 -2.80
N GLN A 6 25.65 8.06 -3.84
CA GLN A 6 24.56 9.02 -3.97
C GLN A 6 23.24 8.25 -3.93
N PRO A 7 22.24 8.77 -3.18
CA PRO A 7 20.95 8.12 -3.07
C PRO A 7 20.34 7.94 -4.47
N ILE A 8 19.81 6.75 -4.72
CA ILE A 8 19.21 6.39 -5.99
C ILE A 8 17.87 7.12 -6.13
N ASP A 9 17.73 7.91 -7.19
CA ASP A 9 16.48 8.58 -7.54
C ASP A 9 15.57 7.65 -8.35
N LEU A 10 14.70 6.91 -7.64
CA LEU A 10 13.74 6.01 -8.28
C LEU A 10 12.67 6.74 -9.11
N ALA A 11 12.49 8.06 -8.96
CA ALA A 11 11.54 8.79 -9.81
C ALA A 11 11.95 8.79 -11.29
N ARG A 12 13.24 8.57 -11.56
CA ARG A 12 13.85 8.52 -12.89
C ARG A 12 14.30 7.11 -13.28
N LEU A 13 13.62 6.08 -12.76
CA LEU A 13 13.95 4.69 -13.07
C LEU A 13 13.98 4.43 -14.58
N ASP A 14 15.16 4.11 -15.09
CA ASP A 14 15.42 3.58 -16.43
C ASP A 14 16.00 2.15 -16.33
N ASP A 15 16.25 1.52 -17.48
CA ASP A 15 16.77 0.15 -17.52
C ASP A 15 18.18 0.05 -16.90
N ALA A 16 19.01 1.07 -17.07
CA ALA A 16 20.36 1.09 -16.52
C ALA A 16 20.38 1.21 -14.98
N LEU A 17 19.50 2.05 -14.42
CA LEU A 17 19.31 2.21 -12.99
C LEU A 17 18.70 0.96 -12.36
N PHE A 18 17.73 0.36 -13.06
CA PHE A 18 17.16 -0.93 -12.68
C PHE A 18 18.27 -2.00 -12.59
N ASP A 19 19.08 -2.16 -13.63
CA ASP A 19 20.15 -3.17 -13.66
C ASP A 19 21.17 -2.96 -12.54
N ARG A 20 21.52 -1.70 -12.24
CA ARG A 20 22.43 -1.36 -11.15
C ARG A 20 21.85 -1.73 -9.79
N LEU A 21 20.59 -1.37 -9.54
CA LEU A 21 19.89 -1.69 -8.28
C LEU A 21 19.70 -3.19 -8.13
N TYR A 22 19.32 -3.86 -9.21
CA TYR A 22 19.12 -5.31 -9.24
C TYR A 22 20.42 -6.03 -8.90
N LYS A 23 21.49 -5.84 -9.69
CA LYS A 23 22.78 -6.52 -9.47
C LYS A 23 23.44 -6.15 -8.14
N GLY A 24 23.32 -4.88 -7.73
CA GLY A 24 24.01 -4.37 -6.55
C GLY A 24 23.34 -4.71 -5.22
N ARG A 25 22.01 -4.83 -5.18
CA ARG A 25 21.25 -4.90 -3.90
C ARG A 25 20.25 -6.04 -3.85
N ILE A 26 19.52 -6.32 -4.94
CA ILE A 26 18.40 -7.27 -4.92
C ILE A 26 18.85 -8.70 -5.27
N GLU A 27 19.64 -8.86 -6.33
CA GLU A 27 20.16 -10.16 -6.76
C GLU A 27 20.96 -10.87 -5.65
N PRO A 28 21.88 -10.21 -4.92
CA PRO A 28 22.59 -10.84 -3.81
C PRO A 28 21.65 -11.30 -2.68
N CYS A 29 20.61 -10.50 -2.38
CA CYS A 29 19.58 -10.84 -1.40
C CYS A 29 18.74 -12.04 -1.84
N PHE A 30 18.41 -12.14 -3.13
CA PHE A 30 17.67 -13.27 -3.67
C PHE A 30 18.53 -14.53 -3.72
N ALA A 31 19.78 -14.41 -4.13
CA ALA A 31 20.73 -15.52 -4.17
C ALA A 31 21.00 -16.09 -2.77
N SER A 32 21.20 -15.23 -1.76
CA SER A 32 21.48 -15.68 -0.38
C SER A 32 20.30 -16.42 0.29
N ASN A 33 19.08 -16.22 -0.21
CA ASN A 33 17.88 -16.87 0.32
C ASN A 33 17.31 -17.99 -0.57
N GLU A 34 17.91 -18.27 -1.73
CA GLU A 34 17.44 -19.32 -2.65
C GLU A 34 17.56 -20.71 -2.02
N GLU A 35 18.65 -20.99 -1.29
CA GLU A 35 18.80 -22.23 -0.52
C GLU A 35 17.72 -22.34 0.57
N GLY A 36 17.44 -21.23 1.27
CA GLY A 36 16.35 -21.13 2.24
C GLY A 36 14.98 -21.41 1.61
N ARG A 37 14.74 -20.97 0.38
CA ARG A 37 13.54 -21.27 -0.40
C ARG A 37 13.40 -22.75 -0.71
N LEU A 38 14.45 -23.38 -1.22
CA LEU A 38 14.45 -24.82 -1.49
C LEU A 38 14.18 -25.63 -0.22
N GLY A 39 14.81 -25.24 0.90
CA GLY A 39 14.55 -25.81 2.22
C GLY A 39 13.09 -25.64 2.66
N ALA A 40 12.52 -24.44 2.51
CA ALA A 40 11.12 -24.16 2.87
C ALA A 40 10.13 -24.94 2.00
N VAL A 41 10.38 -25.06 0.69
CA VAL A 41 9.55 -25.87 -0.24
C VAL A 41 9.64 -27.35 0.12
N LYS A 42 10.83 -27.86 0.46
CA LYS A 42 11.01 -29.24 0.91
C LYS A 42 10.25 -29.50 2.21
N GLN A 43 10.37 -28.60 3.19
CA GLN A 43 9.63 -28.70 4.46
C GLN A 43 8.12 -28.63 4.24
N PHE A 44 7.64 -27.76 3.34
CA PHE A 44 6.23 -27.69 2.95
C PHE A 44 5.73 -29.03 2.42
N LYS A 45 6.44 -29.62 1.43
CA LYS A 45 6.07 -30.93 0.85
C LYS A 45 6.10 -32.05 1.88
N GLN A 46 7.10 -32.07 2.76
CA GLN A 46 7.21 -33.06 3.82
C GLN A 46 6.07 -32.94 4.83
N ARG A 47 5.76 -31.72 5.29
CA ARG A 47 4.63 -31.46 6.20
C ARG A 47 3.29 -31.79 5.57
N LEU A 48 3.13 -31.53 4.26
CA LEU A 48 1.93 -31.88 3.52
C LEU A 48 1.73 -33.40 3.44
N LEU A 49 2.80 -34.17 3.17
CA LEU A 49 2.77 -35.63 3.17
C LEU A 49 2.41 -36.20 4.55
N ILE A 50 3.08 -35.73 5.61
CA ILE A 50 2.79 -36.14 6.99
C ILE A 50 1.35 -35.77 7.37
N GLY A 51 0.92 -34.55 7.06
CA GLY A 51 -0.43 -34.06 7.30
C GLY A 51 -1.49 -34.89 6.58
N GLY A 52 -1.25 -35.27 5.32
CA GLY A 52 -2.14 -36.16 4.58
C GLY A 52 -2.31 -37.52 5.23
N GLY A 53 -1.22 -38.11 5.73
CA GLY A 53 -1.27 -39.34 6.52
C GLY A 53 -2.10 -39.21 7.80
N ILE A 54 -1.93 -38.10 8.53
CA ILE A 54 -2.70 -37.80 9.76
C ILE A 54 -4.19 -37.63 9.45
N VAL A 55 -4.54 -36.90 8.38
CA VAL A 55 -5.93 -36.71 7.96
C VAL A 55 -6.60 -38.04 7.63
N LEU A 56 -5.92 -38.91 6.86
CA LEU A 56 -6.45 -40.24 6.55
C LEU A 56 -6.64 -41.10 7.80
N ALA A 57 -5.66 -41.10 8.72
CA ALA A 57 -5.76 -41.83 9.98
C ALA A 57 -6.95 -41.34 10.84
N ILE A 58 -7.16 -40.01 10.91
CA ILE A 58 -8.28 -39.43 11.66
C ILE A 58 -9.62 -39.80 11.03
N ILE A 59 -9.75 -39.78 9.70
CA ILE A 59 -10.99 -40.19 9.03
C ILE A 59 -11.32 -41.65 9.36
N VAL A 60 -10.33 -42.55 9.23
CA VAL A 60 -10.50 -43.99 9.52
C VAL A 60 -10.88 -44.19 10.98
N LEU A 61 -10.10 -43.62 11.92
CA LEU A 61 -10.37 -43.76 13.36
C LEU A 61 -11.74 -43.18 13.75
N ALA A 62 -12.09 -42.00 13.26
CA ALA A 62 -13.37 -41.36 13.54
C ALA A 62 -14.55 -42.18 12.99
N SER A 63 -14.40 -42.81 11.83
CA SER A 63 -15.43 -43.69 11.24
C SER A 63 -15.65 -45.00 12.00
N MET A 64 -14.78 -45.35 12.96
CA MET A 64 -14.98 -46.51 13.85
C MET A 64 -15.91 -46.18 15.02
N PHE A 65 -16.03 -44.90 15.40
CA PHE A 65 -16.83 -44.44 16.54
C PHE A 65 -18.06 -43.61 16.14
N TRP A 66 -18.04 -43.02 14.95
CA TRP A 66 -19.12 -42.24 14.36
C TRP A 66 -19.49 -42.78 12.98
N ASP A 67 -20.58 -42.25 12.40
CA ASP A 67 -20.92 -42.48 11.02
C ASP A 67 -19.86 -41.86 10.07
N LEU A 68 -19.90 -42.28 8.80
CA LEU A 68 -18.95 -41.80 7.80
C LEU A 68 -18.99 -40.27 7.64
N GLY A 69 -20.16 -39.64 7.83
CA GLY A 69 -20.33 -38.20 7.80
C GLY A 69 -19.51 -37.48 8.88
N GLY A 70 -19.61 -37.94 10.13
CA GLY A 70 -18.79 -37.43 11.24
C GLY A 70 -17.28 -37.54 10.97
N GLY A 71 -16.82 -38.70 10.50
CA GLY A 71 -15.40 -38.91 10.18
C GLY A 71 -14.87 -37.97 9.09
N VAL A 72 -15.63 -37.76 8.02
CA VAL A 72 -15.24 -36.85 6.92
C VAL A 72 -15.15 -35.40 7.40
N THR A 73 -16.10 -34.92 8.21
CA THR A 73 -16.07 -33.53 8.70
C THR A 73 -14.83 -33.25 9.57
N LEU A 74 -14.47 -34.17 10.46
CA LEU A 74 -13.27 -34.06 11.30
C LEU A 74 -11.99 -34.12 10.45
N GLY A 75 -11.98 -34.99 9.43
CA GLY A 75 -10.91 -35.05 8.43
C GLY A 75 -10.68 -33.73 7.71
N LEU A 76 -11.76 -33.06 7.26
CA LEU A 76 -11.67 -31.77 6.57
C LEU A 76 -11.10 -30.68 7.47
N MET A 77 -11.55 -30.58 8.72
CA MET A 77 -11.03 -29.62 9.70
C MET A 77 -9.53 -29.84 9.95
N THR A 78 -9.12 -31.11 10.08
CA THR A 78 -7.72 -31.50 10.22
C THR A 78 -6.93 -31.14 8.96
N ALA A 79 -7.48 -31.34 7.77
CA ALA A 79 -6.81 -31.02 6.51
C ALA A 79 -6.53 -29.52 6.38
N VAL A 80 -7.48 -28.67 6.76
CA VAL A 80 -7.29 -27.21 6.80
C VAL A 80 -6.17 -26.85 7.76
N PHE A 81 -6.19 -27.40 8.99
CA PHE A 81 -5.14 -27.14 9.98
C PHE A 81 -3.76 -27.61 9.52
N ALA A 82 -3.68 -28.83 8.97
CA ALA A 82 -2.45 -29.40 8.42
C ALA A 82 -1.91 -28.55 7.26
N GLY A 83 -2.79 -28.03 6.39
CA GLY A 83 -2.42 -27.11 5.32
C GLY A 83 -1.80 -25.80 5.83
N ILE A 84 -2.39 -25.20 6.88
CA ILE A 84 -1.85 -23.99 7.53
C ILE A 84 -0.45 -24.27 8.08
N VAL A 85 -0.27 -25.35 8.84
CA VAL A 85 1.01 -25.74 9.43
C VAL A 85 2.06 -26.08 8.37
N ALA A 86 1.64 -26.71 7.27
CA ALA A 86 2.50 -27.02 6.14
C ALA A 86 3.02 -25.75 5.47
N TYR A 87 2.19 -24.71 5.33
CA TYR A 87 2.55 -23.45 4.66
C TYR A 87 3.43 -22.50 5.50
N GLN A 88 3.49 -22.67 6.82
CA GLN A 88 4.27 -21.80 7.73
C GLN A 88 5.73 -21.51 7.31
N PRO A 89 6.54 -22.47 6.82
CA PRO A 89 7.93 -22.20 6.43
C PRO A 89 8.02 -21.22 5.25
N LEU A 90 7.11 -21.33 4.28
CA LEU A 90 7.03 -20.43 3.13
C LEU A 90 6.58 -19.03 3.57
N ALA A 91 5.58 -18.94 4.44
CA ALA A 91 5.14 -17.65 4.99
C ALA A 91 6.27 -16.92 5.74
N LYS A 92 7.03 -17.64 6.58
CA LYS A 92 8.18 -17.07 7.30
C LYS A 92 9.27 -16.57 6.34
N LEU A 93 9.58 -17.35 5.30
CA LEU A 93 10.55 -16.96 4.30
C LEU A 93 10.08 -15.73 3.50
N GLY A 94 8.80 -15.70 3.10
CA GLY A 94 8.22 -14.56 2.38
C GLY A 94 8.36 -13.27 3.17
N HIS A 95 8.02 -13.30 4.46
CA HIS A 95 8.18 -12.15 5.36
C HIS A 95 9.64 -11.72 5.51
N LYS A 96 10.57 -12.69 5.69
CA LYS A 96 12.01 -12.41 5.77
C LYS A 96 12.52 -11.75 4.48
N LEU A 97 12.18 -12.31 3.33
CA LEU A 97 12.55 -11.76 2.02
C LEU A 97 12.04 -10.34 1.85
N LYS A 98 10.74 -10.11 2.10
CA LYS A 98 10.11 -8.80 2.04
C LYS A 98 10.85 -7.78 2.90
N GLN A 99 11.20 -8.15 4.13
CA GLN A 99 12.00 -7.29 5.01
C GLN A 99 13.35 -6.94 4.38
N GLU A 100 14.10 -7.92 3.89
CA GLU A 100 15.47 -7.71 3.40
C GLU A 100 15.52 -6.83 2.15
N TYR A 101 14.74 -7.14 1.10
CA TYR A 101 14.83 -6.34 -0.14
C TYR A 101 14.17 -4.97 0.02
N CYS A 102 13.05 -4.82 0.74
CA CYS A 102 12.47 -3.50 0.97
C CYS A 102 13.38 -2.62 1.82
N THR A 103 14.08 -3.19 2.82
CA THR A 103 15.11 -2.47 3.58
C THR A 103 16.26 -2.04 2.68
N ALA A 104 16.74 -2.93 1.80
CA ALA A 104 17.82 -2.60 0.87
C ALA A 104 17.42 -1.47 -0.12
N ILE A 105 16.18 -1.49 -0.62
CA ILE A 105 15.66 -0.46 -1.51
C ILE A 105 15.47 0.86 -0.76
N ALA A 106 14.88 0.83 0.43
CA ALA A 106 14.71 2.02 1.26
C ALA A 106 16.06 2.68 1.56
N GLN A 107 17.05 1.91 2.01
CA GLN A 107 18.40 2.42 2.27
C GLN A 107 19.05 3.03 1.02
N ALA A 108 18.85 2.42 -0.15
CA ALA A 108 19.38 2.95 -1.41
C ALA A 108 18.78 4.31 -1.79
N MET A 109 17.55 4.59 -1.35
CA MET A 109 16.86 5.87 -1.54
C MET A 109 17.11 6.88 -0.41
N GLY A 110 17.87 6.51 0.64
CA GLY A 110 17.99 7.34 1.84
C GLY A 110 16.75 7.33 2.75
N ALA A 111 15.95 6.27 2.68
CA ALA A 111 14.75 6.04 3.49
C ALA A 111 14.96 4.85 4.45
N THR A 112 14.00 4.67 5.36
CA THR A 112 13.90 3.53 6.28
C THR A 112 12.65 2.72 5.96
N PHE A 113 12.70 1.42 6.21
CA PHE A 113 11.57 0.51 6.02
C PHE A 113 11.28 -0.30 7.28
N LYS A 114 10.00 -0.47 7.61
CA LYS A 114 9.52 -1.27 8.76
C LYS A 114 8.28 -2.06 8.38
N ILE A 115 8.32 -3.38 8.59
CA ILE A 115 7.13 -4.23 8.48
C ILE A 115 6.39 -4.26 9.81
N GLY A 116 5.10 -3.91 9.77
CA GLY A 116 4.16 -4.07 10.87
C GLY A 116 4.50 -3.29 12.15
N ALA A 117 3.56 -3.31 13.09
CA ALA A 117 3.71 -2.78 14.45
C ALA A 117 4.25 -1.33 14.50
N PHE A 118 3.52 -0.39 13.90
CA PHE A 118 3.80 1.05 14.00
C PHE A 118 2.51 1.82 14.28
N ASP A 119 2.65 3.01 14.86
CA ASP A 119 1.56 3.99 14.92
C ASP A 119 1.42 4.64 13.53
N PRO A 120 0.29 4.47 12.83
CA PRO A 120 0.18 4.84 11.41
C PRO A 120 0.24 6.36 11.22
N PRO A 121 1.29 6.89 10.56
CA PRO A 121 1.53 8.33 10.47
C PRO A 121 0.35 9.08 9.83
N ALA A 122 -0.16 10.10 10.53
CA ALA A 122 -1.28 10.95 10.12
C ALA A 122 -2.59 10.21 9.75
N PHE A 123 -2.76 8.95 10.16
CA PHE A 123 -3.98 8.20 9.84
C PHE A 123 -5.26 8.83 10.42
N ALA A 124 -5.18 9.39 11.63
CA ALA A 124 -6.30 10.12 12.24
C ALA A 124 -6.75 11.30 11.36
N ARG A 125 -5.81 12.00 10.72
CA ARG A 125 -6.10 13.13 9.81
C ARG A 125 -6.63 12.65 8.47
N LEU A 126 -6.05 11.60 7.88
CA LEU A 126 -6.60 10.93 6.70
C LEU A 126 -8.07 10.52 6.91
N LYS A 127 -8.41 10.02 8.10
CA LYS A 127 -9.78 9.72 8.51
C LYS A 127 -10.64 10.97 8.71
N GLY A 128 -10.13 11.99 9.41
CA GLY A 128 -10.82 13.26 9.64
C GLY A 128 -11.24 13.93 8.33
N LEU A 129 -10.31 14.00 7.38
CA LEU A 129 -10.52 14.49 6.02
C LEU A 129 -11.39 13.57 5.13
N ARG A 130 -11.86 12.43 5.67
CA ARG A 130 -12.64 11.39 4.99
C ARG A 130 -11.98 10.92 3.67
N LEU A 131 -10.65 10.80 3.68
CA LEU A 131 -9.86 10.25 2.57
C LEU A 131 -9.91 8.72 2.56
N VAL A 132 -10.23 8.11 3.71
CA VAL A 132 -10.51 6.69 3.87
C VAL A 132 -11.97 6.49 4.32
N PRO A 133 -12.60 5.36 3.98
CA PRO A 133 -13.97 5.06 4.39
C PRO A 133 -14.05 4.75 5.89
N GLY A 134 -15.28 4.72 6.42
CA GLY A 134 -15.55 4.16 7.75
C GLY A 134 -15.16 2.68 7.81
N TYR A 135 -14.64 2.24 8.96
CA TYR A 135 -14.13 0.88 9.17
C TYR A 135 -14.37 0.42 10.61
N ALA A 136 -14.39 -0.90 10.80
CA ALA A 136 -14.44 -1.56 12.10
C ALA A 136 -13.09 -2.16 12.51
N ARG A 137 -12.25 -2.54 11.54
CA ARG A 137 -10.89 -3.05 11.74
C ARG A 137 -9.92 -2.39 10.78
N SER A 138 -8.68 -2.23 11.23
CA SER A 138 -7.59 -1.66 10.45
C SER A 138 -6.31 -2.46 10.68
N SER A 139 -5.62 -2.80 9.60
CA SER A 139 -4.26 -3.33 9.61
C SER A 139 -3.35 -2.39 8.81
N PHE A 140 -2.10 -2.24 9.27
CA PHE A 140 -1.10 -1.39 8.62
C PHE A 140 0.22 -2.12 8.49
N GLU A 141 0.80 -2.08 7.30
CA GLU A 141 2.02 -2.80 6.96
C GLU A 141 2.93 -1.91 6.09
N ASP A 142 4.18 -2.35 5.91
CA ASP A 142 5.13 -1.78 4.94
C ASP A 142 5.37 -0.26 5.04
N LEU A 143 5.78 0.22 6.22
CA LEU A 143 6.09 1.63 6.42
C LEU A 143 7.46 1.99 5.83
N PHE A 144 7.44 2.83 4.80
CA PHE A 144 8.58 3.59 4.31
C PHE A 144 8.56 5.00 4.92
N SER A 145 9.72 5.48 5.38
CA SER A 145 9.87 6.86 5.88
C SER A 145 11.18 7.46 5.38
N GLY A 146 11.15 8.71 4.92
CA GLY A 146 12.34 9.34 4.36
C GLY A 146 12.13 10.80 4.00
N ALA A 147 13.03 11.34 3.18
CA ALA A 147 12.88 12.65 2.59
C ALA A 147 13.16 12.58 1.09
N HIS A 148 12.31 13.21 0.29
CA HIS A 148 12.46 13.30 -1.16
C HIS A 148 12.48 14.78 -1.56
N LYS A 149 13.56 15.25 -2.20
CA LYS A 149 13.75 16.67 -2.57
C LYS A 149 13.48 17.65 -1.41
N GLY A 150 13.84 17.26 -0.18
CA GLY A 150 13.64 18.08 1.03
C GLY A 150 12.27 17.97 1.70
N ALA A 151 11.27 17.33 1.06
CA ALA A 151 9.99 17.03 1.67
C ALA A 151 10.05 15.70 2.44
N ARG A 152 9.74 15.72 3.73
CA ARG A 152 9.64 14.49 4.54
C ARG A 152 8.41 13.72 4.13
N TYR A 153 8.50 12.40 4.08
CA TYR A 153 7.38 11.56 3.71
C TYR A 153 7.29 10.28 4.52
N GLU A 154 6.08 9.76 4.60
CA GLU A 154 5.76 8.43 5.08
C GLU A 154 4.79 7.78 4.09
N LEU A 155 5.09 6.55 3.71
CA LEU A 155 4.27 5.72 2.82
C LEU A 155 4.04 4.39 3.53
N TYR A 156 2.80 3.94 3.60
CA TYR A 156 2.49 2.64 4.20
C TYR A 156 1.24 2.02 3.60
N GLU A 157 1.12 0.70 3.70
CA GLU A 157 -0.07 -0.03 3.28
C GLU A 157 -1.13 -0.05 4.39
N ALA A 158 -2.39 0.12 4.01
CA ALA A 158 -3.53 0.01 4.91
C ALA A 158 -4.60 -0.94 4.34
N HIS A 159 -5.08 -1.81 5.21
CA HIS A 159 -6.22 -2.69 4.95
C HIS A 159 -7.32 -2.40 5.98
N LEU A 160 -8.44 -1.85 5.51
CA LEU A 160 -9.59 -1.48 6.34
C LEU A 160 -10.78 -2.37 6.01
N GLU A 161 -11.43 -2.89 7.05
CA GLU A 161 -12.58 -3.78 6.94
C GLU A 161 -13.78 -3.23 7.70
N GLN A 162 -14.95 -3.31 7.09
CA GLN A 162 -16.22 -2.95 7.69
C GLN A 162 -16.96 -4.20 8.18
N ARG A 163 -17.59 -4.08 9.35
CA ARG A 163 -18.47 -5.11 9.89
C ARG A 163 -19.89 -4.87 9.38
N THR A 164 -20.49 -5.90 8.80
CA THR A 164 -21.91 -5.93 8.42
C THR A 164 -22.59 -7.08 9.14
N THR A 165 -23.76 -6.82 9.71
CA THR A 165 -24.60 -7.81 10.38
C THR A 165 -25.87 -7.98 9.56
N ASP A 166 -26.20 -9.21 9.18
CA ASP A 166 -27.45 -9.50 8.46
C ASP A 166 -28.66 -9.55 9.42
N SER A 167 -29.87 -9.60 8.84
CA SER A 167 -31.13 -9.73 9.61
C SER A 167 -31.24 -11.04 10.41
N LYS A 168 -30.31 -11.99 10.22
CA LYS A 168 -30.21 -13.27 10.93
C LYS A 168 -29.09 -13.24 12.00
N GLY A 169 -28.53 -12.06 12.30
CA GLY A 169 -27.49 -11.86 13.31
C GLY A 169 -26.09 -12.33 12.89
N ARG A 170 -25.88 -12.74 11.63
CA ARG A 170 -24.57 -13.20 11.16
C ARG A 170 -23.70 -12.00 10.84
N THR A 171 -22.51 -11.98 11.45
CA THR A 171 -21.51 -10.95 11.21
C THR A 171 -20.58 -11.36 10.06
N ARG A 172 -20.32 -10.45 9.12
CA ARG A 172 -19.29 -10.59 8.09
C ARG A 172 -18.41 -9.34 8.09
N TYR A 173 -17.14 -9.55 7.75
CA TYR A 173 -16.20 -8.47 7.48
C TYR A 173 -16.00 -8.38 5.97
N SER A 174 -16.06 -7.16 5.43
CA SER A 174 -15.77 -6.88 4.02
C SER A 174 -14.70 -5.81 3.92
N THR A 175 -13.79 -5.97 2.97
CA THR A 175 -12.76 -4.95 2.69
C THR A 175 -13.42 -3.71 2.13
N VAL A 176 -13.21 -2.57 2.79
CA VAL A 176 -13.71 -1.25 2.34
C VAL A 176 -12.59 -0.38 1.79
N PHE A 177 -11.35 -0.62 2.22
CA PHE A 177 -10.16 0.01 1.65
C PHE A 177 -8.99 -0.96 1.71
N ARG A 178 -8.23 -1.05 0.62
CA ARG A 178 -6.96 -1.76 0.57
C ARG A 178 -6.04 -1.05 -0.40
N GLY A 179 -4.93 -0.52 0.11
CA GLY A 179 -3.98 0.23 -0.70
C GLY A 179 -3.05 1.09 0.13
N GLN A 180 -2.51 2.13 -0.49
CA GLN A 180 -1.39 2.90 0.02
C GLN A 180 -1.87 4.24 0.60
N LEU A 181 -1.32 4.60 1.76
CA LEU A 181 -1.48 5.89 2.40
C LEU A 181 -0.13 6.60 2.38
N ILE A 182 -0.15 7.88 2.01
CA ILE A 182 1.04 8.72 1.90
C ILE A 182 0.82 10.01 2.69
N ARG A 183 1.80 10.38 3.49
CA ARG A 183 1.95 11.71 4.05
C ARG A 183 3.20 12.34 3.46
N MET A 184 3.09 13.58 3.01
CA MET A 184 4.22 14.38 2.55
C MET A 184 4.16 15.75 3.19
N HIS A 185 5.21 16.11 3.92
CA HIS A 185 5.33 17.39 4.61
C HIS A 185 6.07 18.42 3.77
N PHE A 186 5.44 19.58 3.59
CA PHE A 186 6.01 20.75 2.93
C PHE A 186 6.39 21.81 3.97
N PRO A 187 7.49 22.56 3.76
CA PRO A 187 7.92 23.60 4.70
C PRO A 187 6.94 24.77 4.86
N ARG A 188 6.01 24.93 3.92
CA ARG A 188 5.01 26.01 3.96
C ARG A 188 3.73 25.50 4.58
N GLU A 189 3.18 26.26 5.51
CA GLU A 189 1.89 25.96 6.13
C GLU A 189 0.74 26.16 5.14
N PHE A 190 -0.31 25.37 5.33
CA PHE A 190 -1.61 25.54 4.68
C PHE A 190 -2.57 26.08 5.74
N LEU A 191 -3.19 27.23 5.48
CA LEU A 191 -4.05 27.94 6.42
C LEU A 191 -5.47 27.33 6.43
N GLY A 192 -5.91 26.83 5.28
CA GLY A 192 -7.15 26.12 5.08
C GLY A 192 -6.95 24.63 4.84
N VAL A 193 -8.09 23.95 4.66
CA VAL A 193 -8.16 22.56 4.25
C VAL A 193 -8.63 22.52 2.81
N THR A 194 -7.93 21.79 1.95
CA THR A 194 -8.36 21.50 0.57
C THR A 194 -8.39 20.01 0.34
N ILE A 195 -9.51 19.47 -0.11
CA ILE A 195 -9.74 18.04 -0.34
C ILE A 195 -10.06 17.83 -1.81
N VAL A 196 -9.35 16.88 -2.44
CA VAL A 196 -9.57 16.45 -3.81
C VAL A 196 -10.01 15.00 -3.81
N ARG A 197 -11.15 14.71 -4.43
CA ARG A 197 -11.70 13.35 -4.53
C ARG A 197 -12.19 13.11 -5.94
N ARG A 198 -12.15 11.87 -6.41
CA ARG A 198 -12.71 11.54 -7.72
C ARG A 198 -14.20 11.88 -7.78
N ASP A 199 -14.65 12.45 -8.88
CA ASP A 199 -16.07 12.59 -9.17
C ASP A 199 -16.65 11.18 -9.44
N ALA A 200 -17.35 10.67 -8.44
CA ALA A 200 -18.03 9.38 -8.50
C ALA A 200 -19.51 9.64 -8.26
N GLY A 201 -20.24 9.96 -9.33
CA GLY A 201 -21.69 10.17 -9.30
C GLY A 201 -22.45 9.10 -8.48
N VAL A 202 -23.63 9.50 -7.99
CA VAL A 202 -24.61 8.76 -7.16
C VAL A 202 -24.12 8.16 -5.83
N PHE A 203 -22.81 8.02 -5.58
CA PHE A 203 -22.23 7.62 -4.28
C PHE A 203 -21.74 8.81 -3.44
N ASN A 204 -22.20 10.03 -3.74
CA ASN A 204 -21.92 11.23 -2.95
C ASN A 204 -22.71 11.25 -1.63
N VAL A 205 -22.37 10.36 -0.70
CA VAL A 205 -22.78 10.46 0.72
C VAL A 205 -21.87 11.46 1.49
N PHE A 206 -20.90 12.08 0.80
CA PHE A 206 -19.82 12.86 1.42
C PHE A 206 -19.56 14.25 0.80
N GLY A 207 -20.49 14.78 -0.01
CA GLY A 207 -20.36 16.09 -0.65
C GLY A 207 -20.97 17.22 0.17
N GLY A 208 -20.16 18.22 0.54
CA GLY A 208 -20.59 19.38 1.33
C GLY A 208 -20.85 19.04 2.79
N GLY A 209 -20.09 19.62 3.70
CA GLY A 209 -20.24 19.35 5.12
C GLY A 209 -19.33 20.23 5.95
N GLU A 210 -19.38 20.00 7.25
CA GLU A 210 -18.50 20.65 8.21
C GLU A 210 -17.38 19.68 8.60
N LEU A 211 -16.15 20.17 8.56
CA LEU A 211 -14.96 19.48 9.03
C LEU A 211 -14.44 20.28 10.22
N ASP A 212 -14.47 19.68 11.41
CA ASP A 212 -14.00 20.30 12.66
C ASP A 212 -14.54 21.72 12.89
N GLY A 213 -15.83 21.94 12.65
CA GLY A 213 -16.45 23.26 12.81
C GLY A 213 -16.26 24.23 11.63
N ARG A 214 -15.60 23.79 10.55
CA ARG A 214 -15.33 24.60 9.36
C ARG A 214 -16.15 24.11 8.17
N LYS A 215 -16.89 25.03 7.55
CA LYS A 215 -17.69 24.74 6.36
C LYS A 215 -16.76 24.43 5.17
N LEU A 216 -16.93 23.26 4.56
CA LEU A 216 -16.29 22.90 3.30
C LEU A 216 -17.19 23.29 2.13
N GLU A 217 -16.67 24.12 1.23
CA GLU A 217 -17.38 24.56 0.05
C GLU A 217 -16.74 24.00 -1.22
N ARG A 218 -17.57 23.71 -2.23
CA ARG A 218 -17.06 23.22 -3.51
C ARG A 218 -16.24 24.32 -4.19
N VAL A 219 -15.01 24.00 -4.57
CA VAL A 219 -14.12 24.90 -5.30
C VAL A 219 -14.20 24.52 -6.78
N ARG A 220 -14.71 25.43 -7.62
CA ARG A 220 -14.74 25.22 -9.08
C ARG A 220 -13.45 25.75 -9.72
N LEU A 221 -12.78 24.91 -10.49
CA LEU A 221 -11.57 25.19 -11.26
C LEU A 221 -11.90 25.33 -12.76
N VAL A 222 -11.01 25.99 -13.50
CA VAL A 222 -11.22 26.31 -14.93
C VAL A 222 -10.94 25.12 -15.86
N ALA A 223 -10.20 24.11 -15.38
CA ALA A 223 -9.73 22.99 -16.21
C ALA A 223 -10.78 21.88 -16.35
N SER A 224 -11.28 21.66 -17.58
CA SER A 224 -12.38 20.73 -17.85
C SER A 224 -12.04 19.25 -17.69
N GLU A 225 -10.78 18.81 -17.92
CA GLU A 225 -10.39 17.41 -17.68
C GLU A 225 -10.29 17.12 -16.17
N PHE A 226 -9.71 18.04 -15.40
CA PHE A 226 -9.59 17.89 -13.95
C PHE A 226 -10.96 17.91 -13.27
N GLU A 227 -11.81 18.88 -13.58
CA GLU A 227 -13.17 18.97 -13.00
C GLU A 227 -14.06 17.77 -13.37
N LYS A 228 -13.81 17.09 -14.49
CA LYS A 228 -14.51 15.85 -14.86
C LYS A 228 -14.02 14.65 -14.06
N ALA A 229 -12.74 14.65 -13.67
CA ALA A 229 -12.12 13.55 -12.95
C ALA A 229 -12.27 13.71 -11.43
N PHE A 230 -12.22 14.95 -10.93
CA PHE A 230 -12.13 15.27 -9.51
C PHE A 230 -13.10 16.37 -9.10
N GLU A 231 -13.68 16.21 -7.91
CA GLU A 231 -14.31 17.27 -7.14
C GLU A 231 -13.34 17.84 -6.12
N VAL A 232 -13.35 19.16 -5.99
CA VAL A 232 -12.55 19.89 -5.00
C VAL A 232 -13.45 20.54 -3.97
N TRP A 233 -13.09 20.36 -2.70
CA TRP A 233 -13.76 20.95 -1.56
C TRP A 233 -12.73 21.67 -0.70
N GLY A 234 -13.01 22.88 -0.26
CA GLY A 234 -12.06 23.63 0.56
C GLY A 234 -12.74 24.57 1.55
N THR A 235 -12.00 24.93 2.59
CA THR A 235 -12.41 25.98 3.56
C THR A 235 -12.03 27.38 3.07
N ASP A 236 -11.08 27.47 2.14
CA ASP A 236 -10.64 28.71 1.49
C ASP A 236 -10.56 28.49 -0.03
N GLN A 237 -11.38 29.23 -0.76
CA GLN A 237 -11.50 29.18 -2.21
C GLN A 237 -10.24 29.69 -2.94
N VAL A 238 -9.54 30.66 -2.37
CA VAL A 238 -8.34 31.27 -2.95
C VAL A 238 -7.17 30.34 -2.72
N GLU A 239 -6.99 29.85 -1.49
CA GLU A 239 -5.90 28.93 -1.17
C GLU A 239 -6.03 27.62 -1.96
N ALA A 240 -7.24 27.05 -2.07
CA ALA A 240 -7.47 25.83 -2.83
C ALA A 240 -7.07 25.98 -4.32
N ARG A 241 -7.42 27.10 -4.96
CA ARG A 241 -7.01 27.38 -6.36
C ARG A 241 -5.51 27.57 -6.49
N TYR A 242 -4.89 28.15 -5.49
CA TYR A 242 -3.47 28.39 -5.47
C TYR A 242 -2.66 27.10 -5.21
N LEU A 243 -3.19 26.18 -4.39
CA LEU A 243 -2.66 24.83 -4.24
C LEU A 243 -2.83 24.01 -5.52
N LEU A 244 -4.02 24.04 -6.11
CA LEU A 244 -4.40 23.33 -7.34
C LEU A 244 -4.17 24.18 -8.59
N HIS A 245 -3.00 24.80 -8.66
CA HIS A 245 -2.54 25.46 -9.89
C HIS A 245 -2.41 24.46 -11.06
N PRO A 246 -2.36 24.92 -12.32
CA PRO A 246 -2.43 24.04 -13.50
C PRO A 246 -1.48 22.84 -13.49
N VAL A 247 -0.21 23.04 -13.12
CA VAL A 247 0.78 21.96 -13.07
C VAL A 247 0.38 20.91 -12.02
N MET A 248 -0.10 21.30 -10.83
CA MET A 248 -0.56 20.33 -9.83
C MET A 248 -1.76 19.53 -10.33
N MET A 249 -2.73 20.17 -10.98
CA MET A 249 -3.89 19.48 -11.56
C MET A 249 -3.47 18.42 -12.59
N GLU A 250 -2.56 18.79 -13.50
CA GLU A 250 -1.99 17.87 -14.49
C GLU A 250 -1.26 16.70 -13.80
N ARG A 251 -0.45 16.97 -12.79
CA ARG A 251 0.25 15.92 -12.02
C ARG A 251 -0.71 14.97 -11.31
N LEU A 252 -1.80 15.45 -10.74
CA LEU A 252 -2.82 14.60 -10.10
C LEU A 252 -3.55 13.71 -11.12
N ILE A 253 -3.78 14.20 -12.35
CA ILE A 253 -4.33 13.40 -13.45
C ILE A 253 -3.33 12.33 -13.91
N GLU A 254 -2.07 12.72 -14.14
CA GLU A 254 -1.00 11.78 -14.52
C GLU A 254 -0.80 10.70 -13.45
N LEU A 255 -0.86 11.10 -12.18
CA LEU A 255 -0.83 10.22 -11.03
C LEU A 255 -1.94 9.18 -11.10
N GLU A 256 -3.19 9.61 -11.26
CA GLU A 256 -4.32 8.68 -11.35
C GLU A 256 -4.18 7.71 -12.54
N LYS A 257 -3.72 8.21 -13.69
CA LYS A 257 -3.45 7.39 -14.89
C LYS A 257 -2.34 6.35 -14.62
N GLY A 258 -1.25 6.75 -13.96
CA GLY A 258 -0.14 5.87 -13.58
C GLY A 258 -0.53 4.80 -12.57
N LEU A 259 -1.57 5.07 -11.76
CA LEU A 259 -2.17 4.11 -10.85
C LEU A 259 -3.26 3.25 -11.51
N HIS A 260 -3.39 3.27 -12.84
CA HIS A 260 -4.38 2.50 -13.60
C HIS A 260 -5.85 2.75 -13.18
N GLY A 261 -6.20 4.01 -12.85
CA GLY A 261 -7.59 4.38 -12.51
C GLY A 261 -8.04 3.98 -11.10
N LYS A 262 -7.10 3.55 -10.25
CA LYS A 262 -7.29 3.37 -8.81
C LYS A 262 -7.84 4.65 -8.16
N ARG A 263 -8.69 4.50 -7.12
CA ARG A 263 -9.40 5.62 -6.47
C ARG A 263 -8.46 6.49 -5.63
N LEU A 264 -7.81 7.45 -6.30
CA LEU A 264 -7.02 8.50 -5.68
C LEU A 264 -7.93 9.49 -4.93
N ARG A 265 -7.56 9.77 -3.68
CA ARG A 265 -8.11 10.87 -2.87
C ARG A 265 -6.93 11.57 -2.20
N CYS A 266 -6.96 12.89 -2.14
CA CYS A 266 -5.94 13.62 -1.38
C CYS A 266 -6.50 14.82 -0.64
N GLY A 267 -5.75 15.29 0.34
CA GLY A 267 -6.07 16.46 1.14
C GLY A 267 -4.82 17.24 1.53
N PHE A 268 -4.91 18.55 1.46
CA PHE A 268 -3.89 19.49 1.91
C PHE A 268 -4.36 20.11 3.22
N GLU A 269 -3.57 19.98 4.27
CA GLU A 269 -3.85 20.53 5.60
C GLU A 269 -2.55 20.66 6.41
N ASN A 270 -2.37 21.76 7.15
CA ASN A 270 -1.26 21.97 8.10
C ASN A 270 0.14 21.67 7.50
N GLY A 271 0.39 22.09 6.27
CA GLY A 271 1.64 21.85 5.55
C GLY A 271 1.84 20.42 5.06
N ASP A 272 0.90 19.50 5.28
CA ASP A 272 0.96 18.13 4.78
C ASP A 272 0.01 17.93 3.58
N LEU A 273 0.50 17.22 2.56
CA LEU A 273 -0.34 16.49 1.63
C LEU A 273 -0.56 15.07 2.17
N LEU A 274 -1.82 14.70 2.30
CA LEU A 274 -2.29 13.39 2.67
C LEU A 274 -2.91 12.74 1.44
N VAL A 275 -2.45 11.56 1.05
CA VAL A 275 -2.94 10.84 -0.13
C VAL A 275 -3.39 9.45 0.28
N ALA A 276 -4.53 9.03 -0.25
CA ALA A 276 -5.03 7.67 -0.16
C ALA A 276 -5.25 7.12 -1.58
N VAL A 277 -4.60 5.99 -1.88
CA VAL A 277 -4.69 5.30 -3.16
C VAL A 277 -5.18 3.88 -2.89
N GLU A 278 -6.37 3.52 -3.39
CA GLU A 278 -6.81 2.12 -3.34
C GLU A 278 -6.07 1.30 -4.37
N GLY A 279 -5.39 0.23 -3.97
CA GLY A 279 -4.41 -0.35 -4.88
C GLY A 279 -3.86 -1.72 -4.57
N GLY A 280 -4.55 -2.56 -3.79
CA GLY A 280 -4.06 -3.90 -3.47
C GLY A 280 -2.70 -3.88 -2.75
N ASN A 281 -2.07 -5.05 -2.62
CA ASN A 281 -0.75 -5.15 -2.02
C ASN A 281 0.32 -4.72 -3.00
N LEU A 282 1.28 -3.96 -2.51
CA LEU A 282 2.53 -3.71 -3.21
C LEU A 282 3.67 -4.44 -2.50
N PHE A 283 4.81 -4.57 -3.18
CA PHE A 283 6.02 -5.09 -2.57
C PHE A 283 5.86 -6.55 -2.11
N GLU A 284 5.13 -7.35 -2.88
CA GLU A 284 5.00 -8.78 -2.58
C GLU A 284 6.14 -9.56 -3.25
N PRO A 285 6.76 -10.54 -2.55
CA PRO A 285 7.84 -11.35 -3.11
C PRO A 285 7.39 -12.25 -4.27
N GLY A 286 6.08 -12.35 -4.52
CA GLY A 286 5.48 -13.22 -5.52
C GLY A 286 5.49 -14.69 -5.11
N ASP A 287 5.45 -15.59 -6.10
CA ASP A 287 5.39 -17.03 -5.88
C ASP A 287 6.72 -17.59 -5.34
N LEU A 288 6.69 -18.13 -4.12
CA LEU A 288 7.84 -18.72 -3.44
C LEU A 288 8.14 -20.16 -3.89
N PHE A 289 7.28 -20.78 -4.71
CA PHE A 289 7.58 -22.07 -5.33
C PHE A 289 8.50 -21.92 -6.56
N LYS A 290 8.58 -20.71 -7.13
CA LYS A 290 9.49 -20.37 -8.23
C LYS A 290 10.83 -19.83 -7.71
N PRO A 291 11.93 -19.94 -8.47
CA PRO A 291 13.23 -19.35 -8.12
C PRO A 291 13.14 -17.87 -7.78
N LEU A 292 13.87 -17.41 -6.76
CA LEU A 292 13.90 -16.00 -6.35
C LEU A 292 14.67 -15.14 -7.36
N VAL A 293 15.78 -15.67 -7.88
CA VAL A 293 16.67 -14.99 -8.83
C VAL A 293 16.00 -14.94 -10.22
N ASP A 294 15.01 -14.06 -10.32
CA ASP A 294 14.25 -13.76 -11.52
C ASP A 294 14.21 -12.24 -11.72
N PRO A 295 14.87 -11.70 -12.76
CA PRO A 295 14.83 -10.27 -13.06
C PRO A 295 13.40 -9.74 -13.24
N ALA A 296 12.46 -10.54 -13.75
CA ALA A 296 11.08 -10.10 -13.94
C ALA A 296 10.36 -9.87 -12.59
N ARG A 297 10.66 -10.70 -11.58
CA ARG A 297 10.18 -10.52 -10.20
C ARG A 297 10.71 -9.22 -9.62
N ALA A 298 12.02 -8.99 -9.71
CA ALA A 298 12.63 -7.77 -9.23
C ALA A 298 12.11 -6.52 -9.96
N ARG A 299 11.91 -6.61 -11.28
CA ARG A 299 11.37 -5.52 -12.10
C ARG A 299 9.98 -5.12 -11.67
N ARG A 300 9.10 -6.08 -11.38
CA ARG A 300 7.77 -5.79 -10.83
C ARG A 300 7.86 -5.00 -9.52
N ILE A 301 8.62 -5.50 -8.54
CA ILE A 301 8.75 -4.88 -7.22
C ILE A 301 9.36 -3.47 -7.33
N ILE A 302 10.43 -3.31 -8.11
CA ILE A 302 11.07 -2.00 -8.29
C ILE A 302 10.13 -1.04 -9.02
N ASN A 303 9.40 -1.48 -10.06
CA ASN A 303 8.44 -0.64 -10.76
C ASN A 303 7.29 -0.18 -9.84
N GLU A 304 6.83 -1.03 -8.91
CA GLU A 304 5.82 -0.64 -7.92
C GLU A 304 6.33 0.47 -7.00
N ILE A 305 7.54 0.34 -6.46
CA ILE A 305 8.17 1.35 -5.59
C ILE A 305 8.45 2.63 -6.38
N ALA A 306 9.06 2.51 -7.55
CA ALA A 306 9.36 3.64 -8.42
C ALA A 306 8.09 4.36 -8.89
N GLY A 307 7.00 3.63 -9.10
CA GLY A 307 5.69 4.18 -9.33
C GLY A 307 5.32 5.16 -8.22
N VAL A 308 5.35 4.71 -6.96
CA VAL A 308 5.03 5.55 -5.80
C VAL A 308 6.02 6.70 -5.60
N VAL A 309 7.32 6.49 -5.78
CA VAL A 309 8.31 7.57 -5.66
C VAL A 309 8.12 8.62 -6.76
N LYS A 310 7.79 8.20 -7.99
CA LYS A 310 7.46 9.11 -9.10
C LYS A 310 6.22 9.94 -8.81
N VAL A 311 5.20 9.35 -8.18
CA VAL A 311 4.03 10.09 -7.67
C VAL A 311 4.48 11.23 -6.75
N MET A 312 5.28 10.88 -5.75
CA MET A 312 5.76 11.86 -4.76
C MET A 312 6.61 12.94 -5.44
N ASP A 313 7.46 12.56 -6.39
CA ASP A 313 8.28 13.50 -7.16
C ASP A 313 7.46 14.52 -7.94
N GLN A 314 6.42 14.06 -8.65
CA GLN A 314 5.51 14.90 -9.42
C GLN A 314 4.84 15.94 -8.52
N VAL A 315 4.35 15.53 -7.36
CA VAL A 315 3.70 16.42 -6.40
C VAL A 315 4.70 17.42 -5.82
N VAL A 316 5.88 16.97 -5.35
CA VAL A 316 6.88 17.86 -4.76
C VAL A 316 7.36 18.90 -5.78
N THR A 317 7.57 18.47 -7.02
CA THR A 317 7.98 19.36 -8.10
C THR A 317 6.90 20.39 -8.42
N ALA A 318 5.63 19.98 -8.46
CA ALA A 318 4.52 20.90 -8.66
C ALA A 318 4.41 21.93 -7.52
N GLN A 319 4.56 21.52 -6.25
CA GLN A 319 4.57 22.47 -5.12
C GLN A 319 5.77 23.43 -5.14
N SER A 320 6.92 22.97 -5.62
CA SER A 320 8.12 23.81 -5.72
C SER A 320 8.05 24.83 -6.86
N ALA A 321 7.32 24.52 -7.93
CA ALA A 321 7.08 25.42 -9.06
C ALA A 321 6.01 26.51 -8.78
N ARG A 322 5.47 26.55 -7.56
CA ARG A 322 4.46 27.51 -7.13
C ARG A 322 5.05 28.94 -7.12
N PRO A 323 4.41 29.92 -7.78
CA PRO A 323 4.86 31.31 -7.71
C PRO A 323 4.79 31.83 -6.26
N PRO A 324 5.70 32.70 -5.80
CA PRO A 324 5.70 33.19 -4.44
C PRO A 324 4.39 33.90 -4.10
N THR A 325 3.90 33.70 -2.87
CA THR A 325 2.84 34.52 -2.28
C THR A 325 3.36 35.94 -2.14
N SER A 326 2.80 36.87 -2.92
CA SER A 326 2.99 38.32 -2.73
C SER A 326 2.33 38.79 -1.45
#